data_AF-A0A4U9D1T9-F1
#
_entry.id   AF-A0A4U9D1T9-F1
#
_cell.length_a   1.000
_cell.length_b   1.000
_cell.length_c   1.000
_cell.angle_alpha   90.00
_cell.angle_beta   90.00
_cell.angle_gamma   90.00
#
_symmetry.space_group_name_H-M   'P 1'
#
loop_
_entity.id
_entity.type
_entity.pdbx_description
1 polymer ?
#
loop_
_entity_poly.entity_id
_entity_poly.type
_entity_poly.pdbx_seq_one_letter_code
_entity_poly.pdbx_strand_id
1 'polypeptide(L)' 'MDGARKLQFWNLLLECGFKEIEVAFPSASQTDFNFVRQLIEEQRIPEDVTIQVLTQAREDLILRTFGSAARRPQRHRAPV' A
#
# COMPACT_ATOMS: atom_id res chain seq x y z
N MET A 1 7.81 12.24 -6.09
CA MET A 1 6.54 12.39 -6.84
C MET A 1 5.50 12.97 -5.89
N ASP A 2 4.62 13.84 -6.37
CA ASP A 2 3.41 14.20 -5.62
C ASP A 2 2.38 13.04 -5.66
N GLY A 3 1.32 13.15 -4.85
CA GLY A 3 0.32 12.08 -4.73
C GLY A 3 -0.39 11.76 -6.04
N ALA A 4 -0.71 12.78 -6.85
CA ALA A 4 -1.36 12.58 -8.14
C ALA A 4 -0.48 11.77 -9.11
N ARG A 5 0.80 12.11 -9.23
CA ARG A 5 1.74 11.36 -10.08
C ARG A 5 1.96 9.93 -9.58
N LYS A 6 2.00 9.70 -8.27
CA LYS A 6 2.08 8.34 -7.71
C LYS A 6 0.87 7.48 -8.09
N LEU A 7 -0.34 8.03 -7.98
CA LEU A 7 -1.56 7.31 -8.37
C LEU A 7 -1.61 7.02 -9.88
N GLN A 8 -1.19 7.97 -10.71
CA GLN A 8 -1.09 7.76 -12.15
C GLN A 8 -0.11 6.62 -12.47
N PHE A 9 1.05 6.58 -11.81
CA PHE A 9 2.03 5.53 -12.01
C PHE A 9 1.53 4.17 -11.51
N TRP A 10 0.86 4.12 -10.35
CA TRP A 10 0.18 2.92 -9.87
C TRP A 10 -0.82 2.35 -10.90
N ASN A 11 -1.70 3.20 -11.45
CA ASN A 11 -2.66 2.77 -12.46
C ASN A 11 -1.98 2.24 -13.72
N LEU A 12 -0.91 2.91 -14.18
CA LEU A 12 -0.14 2.45 -15.33
C LEU A 12 0.46 1.05 -15.09
N LEU A 13 0.99 0.78 -13.91
CA LEU A 13 1.53 -0.54 -13.57
C LEU A 13 0.44 -1.63 -13.55
N LEU A 14 -0.76 -1.29 -13.07
CA LEU A 14 -1.91 -2.19 -13.17
C LEU A 14 -2.31 -2.46 -14.61
N GLU A 15 -2.35 -1.43 -15.47
CA GLU A 15 -2.64 -1.56 -16.90
C GLU A 15 -1.61 -2.43 -17.63
N CYS A 16 -0.34 -2.37 -17.22
CA CYS A 16 0.71 -3.25 -17.73
C CYS A 16 0.58 -4.71 -17.25
N GLY A 17 -0.26 -4.99 -16.23
CA GLY A 17 -0.53 -6.34 -15.74
C GLY A 17 0.43 -6.84 -14.64
N PHE A 18 1.18 -5.95 -13.99
CA PHE A 18 2.04 -6.33 -12.86
C PHE A 18 1.21 -6.84 -11.67
N LYS A 19 1.67 -7.93 -11.04
CA LYS A 19 0.99 -8.58 -9.90
C LYS A 19 1.67 -8.34 -8.57
N GLU A 20 2.95 -7.97 -8.58
CA GLU A 20 3.71 -7.57 -7.40
C GLU A 20 4.30 -6.18 -7.67
N ILE A 21 3.97 -5.21 -6.83
CA ILE A 21 4.35 -3.81 -7.04
C ILE A 21 4.91 -3.22 -5.75
N GLU A 22 6.17 -2.77 -5.77
CA GLU A 22 6.74 -1.99 -4.68
C GLU A 22 6.20 -0.55 -4.71
N VAL A 23 5.49 -0.14 -3.66
CA VAL A 23 4.74 1.12 -3.66
C VAL A 23 5.39 2.24 -2.84
N ALA A 24 6.25 1.90 -1.87
CA ALA A 24 6.71 2.87 -0.88
C ALA A 24 7.82 2.36 0.05
N PHE A 25 8.52 3.30 0.69
CA PHE A 25 9.30 3.09 1.91
C PHE A 25 8.63 3.83 3.10
N PRO A 26 7.53 3.28 3.65
CA PRO A 26 6.62 4.01 4.54
C PRO A 26 7.21 4.37 5.90
N SER A 27 8.19 3.62 6.40
CA SER A 27 8.83 3.94 7.69
C SER A 27 9.82 5.10 7.61
N ALA A 28 10.28 5.49 6.41
CA ALA A 28 11.20 6.60 6.19
C ALA A 28 10.51 7.91 5.72
N SER A 29 9.27 7.83 5.21
CA SER A 29 8.57 8.98 4.62
C SER A 29 7.09 8.99 4.99
N GLN A 30 6.59 10.11 5.52
CA GLN A 30 5.17 10.25 5.85
C GLN A 30 4.29 10.25 4.60
N THR A 31 4.75 10.83 3.49
CA THR A 31 4.04 10.81 2.22
C THR A 31 3.89 9.38 1.68
N ASP A 32 4.92 8.56 1.87
CA ASP A 32 4.93 7.14 1.50
C ASP A 32 3.99 6.34 2.40
N PHE A 33 4.04 6.58 3.71
CA PHE A 33 3.11 6.01 4.67
C PHE A 33 1.66 6.30 4.27
N ASN A 34 1.35 7.57 3.98
CA ASN A 34 0.01 7.99 3.59
C ASN A 34 -0.43 7.36 2.26
N PHE A 35 0.49 7.18 1.30
CA PHE A 35 0.17 6.52 0.04
C PHE A 35 -0.20 5.05 0.23
N VAL A 36 0.54 4.31 1.08
CA VAL A 36 0.17 2.92 1.44
C VAL A 36 -1.22 2.88 2.09
N ARG A 37 -1.51 3.79 3.02
CA ARG A 37 -2.83 3.90 3.65
C ARG A 37 -3.92 4.19 2.61
N GLN A 38 -3.66 5.11 1.70
CA GLN A 38 -4.59 5.45 0.63
C GLN A 38 -4.96 4.24 -0.22
N LEU A 39 -3.97 3.44 -0.66
CA LEU A 39 -4.23 2.24 -1.46
C LEU A 39 -5.11 1.22 -0.73
N ILE A 40 -4.88 1.03 0.58
CA ILE A 40 -5.61 0.07 1.41
C ILE A 40 -7.02 0.58 1.76
N GLU A 41 -7.12 1.82 2.25
CA GLU A 41 -8.36 2.39 2.78
C GLU A 41 -9.36 2.69 1.66
N GLU A 42 -8.87 3.14 0.51
CA GLU A 42 -9.69 3.37 -0.70
C GLU A 42 -9.86 2.10 -1.55
N GLN A 43 -9.41 0.93 -1.07
CA GLN A 43 -9.57 -0.38 -1.74
C GLN A 43 -9.08 -0.37 -3.20
N ARG A 44 -7.92 0.27 -3.44
CA ARG A 44 -7.34 0.42 -4.78
C ARG A 44 -6.49 -0.77 -5.23
N ILE A 45 -6.29 -1.76 -4.37
CA ILE A 45 -5.47 -2.94 -4.63
C ILE A 45 -6.39 -4.05 -5.14
N PRO A 46 -6.29 -4.45 -6.43
CA PRO A 46 -7.05 -5.59 -6.96
C PRO A 46 -6.73 -6.89 -6.20
N GLU A 47 -7.65 -7.85 -6.23
CA GLU A 47 -7.50 -9.11 -5.47
C GLU A 47 -6.30 -9.95 -5.90
N ASP A 48 -5.88 -9.83 -7.16
CA ASP A 48 -4.76 -10.57 -7.75
C ASP A 48 -3.43 -9.79 -7.71
N VAL A 49 -3.38 -8.65 -7.00
CA VAL A 49 -2.20 -7.80 -6.88
C VAL A 49 -1.75 -7.72 -5.42
N THR A 50 -0.45 -7.94 -5.21
CA THR A 50 0.21 -7.79 -3.92
C THR A 50 1.08 -6.54 -3.93
N ILE A 51 0.90 -5.68 -2.92
CA ILE A 51 1.80 -4.54 -2.72
C ILE A 51 3.02 -4.95 -1.89
N GLN A 52 4.19 -4.44 -2.26
CA GLN A 52 5.44 -4.56 -1.52
C GLN A 52 5.80 -3.20 -0.90
N VAL A 53 6.30 -3.24 0.33
CA VAL A 53 6.83 -2.05 1.04
C VAL A 53 8.24 -2.33 1.51
N LEU A 54 9.11 -1.33 1.37
CA LEU A 54 10.50 -1.43 1.81
C LEU A 54 10.63 -1.01 3.28
N THR A 55 11.54 -1.64 4.02
CA THR A 55 11.95 -1.17 5.35
C THR A 55 13.43 -1.49 5.63
N GLN A 56 14.05 -0.68 6.48
CA GLN A 56 15.39 -0.98 7.02
C GLN A 56 15.28 -2.03 8.14
N ALA A 57 16.36 -2.77 8.38
CA ALA A 57 16.45 -3.78 9.43
C ALA A 57 16.62 -3.18 10.84
N ARG A 58 15.73 -2.25 11.22
CA ARG A 58 15.61 -1.67 12.56
C ARG A 58 14.22 -1.91 13.09
N GLU A 59 14.10 -2.31 14.35
CA GLU A 59 12.84 -2.73 14.96
C GLU A 59 11.73 -1.67 14.88
N ASP A 60 12.05 -0.42 15.23
CA ASP A 60 11.13 0.72 15.17
C ASP A 60 10.57 0.95 13.76
N LEU A 61 11.42 0.80 12.74
CA LEU A 61 11.06 0.97 11.34
C LEU A 61 10.25 -0.22 10.82
N ILE A 62 10.57 -1.44 11.25
CA ILE A 62 9.79 -2.63 10.93
C ILE A 62 8.36 -2.47 11.47
N LEU A 63 8.21 -2.15 12.76
CA LEU A 63 6.90 -1.93 13.39
C LEU A 63 6.08 -0.84 12.66
N ARG A 64 6.72 0.27 12.30
CA ARG A 64 6.06 1.34 11.55
C ARG A 64 5.62 0.89 10.15
N THR A 65 6.45 0.10 9.46
CA THR A 65 6.09 -0.45 8.14
C THR A 65 4.87 -1.38 8.26
N PHE A 66 4.84 -2.28 9.25
CA PHE A 66 3.65 -3.09 9.54
C PHE A 66 2.41 -2.22 9.83
N GLY A 67 2.58 -1.14 10.58
CA GLY A 67 1.51 -0.17 10.86
C GLY A 67 0.91 0.47 9.59
N SER A 68 1.73 0.72 8.56
CA SER A 68 1.23 1.24 7.27
C SER A 68 0.40 0.20 6.52
N ALA A 69 0.86 -1.06 6.49
CA ALA A 69 0.28 -2.14 5.69
C ALA A 69 -0.89 -2.87 6.37
N ALA A 70 -1.10 -2.67 7.67
CA ALA A 70 -2.16 -3.32 8.42
C ALA A 70 -3.56 -2.97 7.87
N ARG A 71 -4.31 -3.99 7.46
CA ARG A 71 -5.72 -3.82 7.06
C ARG A 71 -6.60 -3.65 8.30
N ARG A 72 -7.64 -2.81 8.22
CA ARG A 72 -8.74 -2.91 9.19
C ARG A 72 -9.47 -4.24 8.94
N PRO A 73 -9.88 -4.98 9.98
CA PRO A 73 -10.71 -6.16 9.80
C PRO A 73 -12.00 -5.71 9.11
N GLN A 74 -12.18 -6.13 7.85
CA GLN A 74 -13.45 -5.97 7.15
C GLN A 74 -14.43 -6.90 7.85
N ARG A 75 -15.42 -6.33 8.54
CA ARG A 75 -16.58 -7.12 8.99
C ARG A 75 -17.22 -7.66 7.72
N HIS A 76 -17.04 -8.95 7.43
CA HIS A 76 -17.82 -9.62 6.40
C HIS A 76 -19.29 -9.31 6.68
N ARG A 77 -19.96 -8.60 5.76
CA ARG A 77 -21.42 -8.58 5.75
C ARG A 77 -21.84 -10.03 5.60
N ALA A 78 -22.46 -10.58 6.63
CA ALA A 78 -23.11 -11.89 6.53
C ALA A 78 -24.06 -11.84 5.31
N PRO A 79 -24.08 -12.88 4.46
CA PRO A 79 -25.07 -12.96 3.40
C PRO A 79 -26.46 -12.96 4.05
N VAL A 80 -27.32 -12.05 3.57
CA VAL A 80 -28.76 -12.04 3.89
C VAL A 80 -29.45 -13.12 3.06
#